data_AF-A0A7Y3FY70-F1
#
_entry.id   AF-A0A7Y3FY70-F1
#
_cell.length_a   1.000
_cell.length_b   1.000
_cell.length_c   1.000
_cell.angle_alpha   90.00
_cell.angle_beta   90.00
_cell.angle_gamma   90.00
#
_symmetry.space_group_name_H-M   'P 1'
#
loop_
_entity.id
_entity.type
_entity.pdbx_description
1 polymer ?
#
loop_
_entity_poly.entity_id
_entity_poly.type
_entity_poly.pdbx_seq_one_letter_code
_entity_poly.pdbx_strand_id
1 'polypeptide(L)'
;MENTKHLITGIIMALGIVVFGTAGYMLIEDWELFDALYMTVITVSTVGFSEVHQISKVGRLFTIMLVFFGVGFSLYIAAAVVQFMVEGRIRLILGRRRLEKKINRMKNHYIVCGYGRIGRVLCKNLKRKPFELVVIEKNPELIPVMDTDGVLY
;
A
#
# COMPACT_ATOMS: atom_id res chain seq x y z
N MET A 1 -6.18 2.30 9.16
CA MET A 1 -6.71 1.20 8.31
C MET A 1 -7.56 1.71 7.16
N GLU A 2 -8.31 2.82 7.31
CA GLU A 2 -9.06 3.46 6.21
C GLU A 2 -8.17 3.80 5.00
N ASN A 3 -7.06 4.53 5.18
CA ASN A 3 -6.20 4.92 4.05
C ASN A 3 -5.66 3.72 3.25
N THR A 4 -5.41 2.58 3.91
CA THR A 4 -4.97 1.35 3.23
C THR A 4 -6.09 0.74 2.39
N LYS A 5 -7.34 0.77 2.88
CA LYS A 5 -8.50 0.32 2.10
C LYS A 5 -8.70 1.21 0.88
N HIS A 6 -8.64 2.53 1.04
CA HIS A 6 -8.75 3.47 -0.08
C HIS A 6 -7.67 3.27 -1.13
N LEU A 7 -6.42 3.03 -0.71
CA LEU A 7 -5.32 2.72 -1.64
C LEU A 7 -5.56 1.41 -2.41
N ILE A 8 -5.99 0.35 -1.71
CA ILE A 8 -6.29 -0.94 -2.36
C ILE A 8 -7.45 -0.78 -3.37
N THR A 9 -8.53 -0.12 -2.97
CA THR A 9 -9.66 0.17 -3.87
C THR A 9 -9.21 0.98 -5.08
N GLY A 10 -8.33 1.96 -4.88
CA GLY A 10 -7.76 2.77 -5.95
C GLY A 10 -6.90 1.96 -6.94
N ILE A 11 -6.08 1.03 -6.44
CA ILE A 11 -5.29 0.12 -7.28
C ILE A 11 -6.22 -0.81 -8.10
N ILE A 12 -7.28 -1.32 -7.47
CA ILE A 12 -8.28 -2.17 -8.17
C ILE A 12 -8.98 -1.37 -9.28
N MET A 13 -9.36 -0.12 -9.02
CA MET A 13 -9.94 0.76 -10.04
C MET A 13 -8.95 1.06 -11.17
N ALA A 14 -7.66 1.28 -10.86
CA ALA A 14 -6.64 1.53 -11.88
C ALA A 14 -6.44 0.31 -12.78
N LEU A 15 -6.41 -0.90 -12.20
CA LEU A 15 -6.44 -2.15 -12.98
C LEU A 15 -7.71 -2.25 -13.82
N GLY A 16 -8.87 -1.87 -13.27
CA GLY A 16 -10.12 -1.82 -14.01
C GLY A 16 -10.07 -0.90 -15.23
N ILE A 17 -9.41 0.25 -15.14
CA ILE A 17 -9.19 1.16 -16.28
C ILE A 17 -8.31 0.51 -17.35
N VAL A 18 -7.26 -0.22 -16.95
CA VAL A 18 -6.40 -0.94 -17.91
C VAL A 18 -7.18 -2.04 -18.61
N VAL A 19 -8.00 -2.81 -17.89
CA VAL A 19 -8.85 -3.84 -18.50
C VAL A 19 -9.89 -3.20 -19.43
N PHE A 20 -10.52 -2.11 -19.01
CA PHE A 20 -11.49 -1.38 -19.82
C PHE A 20 -10.88 -0.80 -21.10
N GLY A 21 -9.70 -0.17 -21.00
CA GLY A 21 -8.94 0.32 -22.15
C GLY A 21 -8.61 -0.80 -23.12
N THR A 22 -8.06 -1.90 -22.60
CA THR A 22 -7.66 -3.06 -23.40
C THR A 22 -8.87 -3.66 -24.11
N ALA A 23 -9.96 -3.92 -23.39
CA ALA A 23 -11.19 -4.45 -23.98
C ALA A 23 -11.80 -3.49 -25.01
N GLY A 24 -11.74 -2.18 -24.78
CA GLY A 24 -12.21 -1.18 -25.73
C GLY A 24 -11.44 -1.22 -27.05
N TYR A 25 -10.11 -1.29 -27.01
CA TYR A 25 -9.31 -1.43 -28.24
C TYR A 25 -9.55 -2.77 -28.94
N MET A 26 -9.70 -3.87 -28.21
CA MET A 26 -10.03 -5.17 -28.80
C MET A 26 -11.41 -5.17 -29.48
N LEU A 27 -12.41 -4.47 -28.94
CA LEU A 27 -13.77 -4.48 -29.47
C LEU A 27 -14.01 -3.43 -30.57
N ILE A 28 -13.31 -2.29 -30.53
CA ILE A 28 -13.52 -1.18 -31.47
C ILE A 28 -12.61 -1.33 -32.69
N GLU A 29 -11.38 -1.78 -32.47
CA GLU A 29 -10.34 -1.84 -33.51
C GLU A 29 -9.94 -3.28 -33.87
N ASP A 30 -10.56 -4.30 -33.25
CA ASP A 30 -10.25 -5.73 -33.47
C ASP A 30 -8.78 -6.09 -33.25
N TRP A 31 -8.09 -5.35 -32.36
CA TRP A 31 -6.67 -5.58 -32.07
C TRP A 31 -6.46 -6.84 -31.22
N GLU A 32 -5.30 -7.49 -31.40
CA GLU A 32 -4.86 -8.56 -30.52
C GLU A 32 -4.69 -8.07 -29.08
N LEU A 33 -4.90 -8.97 -28.11
CA LEU A 33 -4.86 -8.66 -26.68
C LEU A 33 -3.59 -7.89 -26.27
N PHE A 34 -2.43 -8.31 -26.77
CA PHE A 34 -1.15 -7.70 -26.40
C PHE A 34 -0.99 -6.29 -26.96
N ASP A 35 -1.46 -6.04 -28.18
CA ASP A 35 -1.38 -4.72 -28.81
C ASP A 35 -2.36 -3.73 -28.15
N ALA A 36 -3.57 -4.20 -27.86
CA ALA A 36 -4.58 -3.45 -27.11
C ALA A 36 -4.11 -3.11 -25.68
N LEU A 37 -3.49 -4.08 -25.00
CA LEU A 37 -2.92 -3.89 -23.68
C LEU A 37 -1.75 -2.90 -23.73
N TYR A 38 -0.84 -3.08 -24.69
CA TYR A 38 0.31 -2.21 -24.87
C TYR A 38 -0.12 -0.76 -25.12
N MET A 39 -1.07 -0.54 -26.04
CA MET A 39 -1.65 0.79 -26.31
C MET A 39 -2.27 1.41 -25.06
N THR A 40 -3.05 0.62 -24.30
CA THR A 40 -3.67 1.09 -23.07
C THR A 40 -2.62 1.50 -22.04
N VAL A 41 -1.60 0.68 -21.84
CA VAL A 41 -0.53 0.95 -20.87
C VAL A 41 0.24 2.20 -21.24
N ILE A 42 0.70 2.36 -22.49
CA ILE A 42 1.47 3.56 -22.89
C ILE A 42 0.64 4.84 -22.81
N THR A 43 -0.68 4.74 -23.01
CA THR A 43 -1.61 5.87 -22.91
C THR A 43 -1.81 6.27 -21.45
N VAL A 44 -2.17 5.30 -20.60
CA VAL A 44 -2.48 5.55 -19.18
C VAL A 44 -1.22 5.89 -18.38
N SER A 45 -0.05 5.34 -18.75
CA SER A 45 1.24 5.67 -18.15
C SER A 45 1.80 7.02 -18.61
N THR A 46 1.11 7.73 -19.51
CA THR A 46 1.55 9.01 -20.09
C THR A 46 2.88 8.95 -20.84
N VAL A 47 3.29 7.74 -21.27
CA VAL A 47 4.50 7.57 -22.11
C VAL A 47 4.21 8.03 -23.53
N GLY A 48 3.05 7.65 -24.08
CA GLY A 48 2.51 8.20 -25.32
C GLY A 48 3.45 8.08 -26.53
N PHE A 49 4.01 6.89 -26.77
CA PHE A 49 5.03 6.69 -27.80
C PHE A 49 4.50 6.94 -29.23
N SER A 50 3.67 6.03 -29.75
CA SER A 50 2.94 6.17 -31.00
C SER A 50 1.74 5.23 -30.99
N GLU A 51 0.76 5.45 -31.88
CA GLU A 51 -0.31 4.48 -32.11
C GLU A 51 0.32 3.15 -32.57
N VAL A 52 -0.12 2.02 -32.00
CA VAL A 52 0.42 0.69 -32.33
C VAL A 52 0.02 0.28 -33.76
N HIS A 53 -1.22 0.60 -34.13
CA HIS A 53 -1.75 0.48 -35.48
C HIS A 53 -2.47 1.77 -35.87
N GLN A 54 -2.91 1.87 -37.13
CA GLN A 54 -3.77 2.98 -37.55
C GLN A 54 -5.11 2.89 -36.81
N ILE A 55 -5.43 3.91 -36.01
CA ILE A 55 -6.67 3.97 -35.24
C ILE A 55 -7.79 4.59 -36.08
N SER A 56 -8.97 3.97 -36.08
CA SER A 56 -10.17 4.52 -36.71
C SER A 56 -10.63 5.84 -36.04
N LYS A 57 -11.58 6.56 -36.66
CA LYS A 57 -12.17 7.76 -36.05
C LYS A 57 -12.85 7.45 -34.71
N VAL A 58 -13.45 6.26 -34.57
CA VAL A 58 -14.14 5.84 -33.35
C VAL A 58 -13.13 5.48 -32.25
N GLY A 59 -12.07 4.74 -32.58
CA GLY A 59 -11.00 4.45 -31.63
C GLY A 59 -10.24 5.69 -31.17
N ARG A 60 -10.12 6.72 -32.01
CA ARG A 60 -9.56 8.01 -31.58
C ARG A 60 -10.44 8.72 -30.56
N LEU A 61 -11.75 8.73 -30.77
CA LEU A 61 -12.70 9.27 -29.79
C LEU A 61 -12.65 8.50 -28.47
N PHE A 62 -12.57 7.16 -28.55
CA PHE A 62 -12.36 6.31 -27.38
C PHE A 62 -11.05 6.63 -26.65
N THR A 63 -9.95 6.77 -27.39
CA THR A 63 -8.63 7.12 -26.83
C THR A 63 -8.68 8.47 -26.13
N ILE A 64 -9.35 9.48 -26.69
CA ILE A 64 -9.53 10.79 -26.04
C ILE A 64 -10.25 10.62 -24.70
N MET A 65 -11.34 9.85 -24.65
CA MET A 65 -12.06 9.59 -23.40
C MET A 65 -11.18 8.82 -22.39
N LEU A 66 -10.44 7.81 -22.84
CA LEU A 66 -9.51 7.05 -22.02
C LEU A 66 -8.42 7.94 -21.43
N VAL A 67 -7.91 8.92 -22.18
CA VAL A 67 -6.95 9.90 -21.67
C VAL A 67 -7.59 10.78 -20.60
N PHE A 68 -8.75 11.39 -20.87
CA PHE A 68 -9.40 12.30 -19.91
C PHE A 68 -9.71 11.63 -18.56
N PHE A 69 -10.24 10.42 -18.56
CA PHE A 69 -10.64 9.73 -17.33
C PHE A 69 -9.53 8.83 -16.76
N GLY A 70 -8.80 8.13 -17.63
CA GLY A 70 -7.83 7.12 -17.23
C GLY A 70 -6.51 7.70 -16.75
N VAL A 71 -5.97 8.70 -17.45
CA VAL A 71 -4.68 9.32 -17.08
C VAL A 71 -4.81 10.08 -15.76
N GLY A 72 -5.84 10.91 -15.62
CA GLY A 72 -6.05 11.70 -14.40
C GLY A 72 -6.16 10.82 -13.14
N PHE A 73 -6.94 9.75 -13.23
CA PHE A 73 -7.05 8.79 -12.14
C PHE A 73 -5.73 8.06 -11.85
N SER A 74 -5.00 7.66 -12.89
CA SER A 74 -3.75 6.92 -12.73
C SER A 74 -2.64 7.76 -12.10
N LEU A 75 -2.56 9.06 -12.44
CA LEU A 75 -1.66 10.01 -11.77
C LEU A 75 -2.01 10.18 -10.29
N TYR A 76 -3.31 10.29 -9.96
CA TYR A 76 -3.77 10.37 -8.56
C TYR A 76 -3.35 9.13 -7.77
N ILE A 77 -3.55 7.92 -8.32
CA ILE A 77 -3.14 6.67 -7.67
C ILE A 77 -1.62 6.58 -7.54
N ALA A 78 -0.86 6.97 -8.56
CA ALA A 78 0.60 6.99 -8.50
C ALA A 78 1.09 7.89 -7.35
N ALA A 79 0.53 9.10 -7.21
CA ALA A 79 0.85 10.00 -6.10
C ALA A 79 0.48 9.39 -4.73
N ALA A 80 -0.69 8.75 -4.62
CA ALA A 80 -1.12 8.09 -3.39
C ALA A 80 -0.20 6.93 -2.98
N VAL A 81 0.30 6.15 -3.96
CA VAL A 81 1.29 5.09 -3.73
C VAL A 81 2.61 5.68 -3.23
N VAL A 82 3.11 6.73 -3.86
CA VAL A 82 4.34 7.42 -3.43
C VAL A 82 4.19 7.95 -2.01
N GLN A 83 3.08 8.63 -1.69
CA GLN A 83 2.80 9.12 -0.34
C GLN A 83 2.78 7.97 0.68
N PHE A 84 2.14 6.85 0.36
CA PHE A 84 2.09 5.68 1.22
C PHE A 84 3.48 5.08 1.50
N MET A 85 4.39 5.12 0.51
CA MET A 85 5.78 4.70 0.67
C MET A 85 6.58 5.66 1.56
N VAL A 86 6.46 6.97 1.32
CA VAL A 86 7.21 8.01 2.05
C VAL A 86 6.76 8.12 3.51
N GLU A 87 5.46 8.03 3.78
CA GLU A 87 4.92 8.09 5.15
C GLU A 87 5.29 6.87 6.00
N GLY A 88 6.03 5.88 5.47
CA GLY A 88 6.50 4.73 6.24
C GLY A 88 5.37 3.86 6.79
N ARG A 89 4.12 4.07 6.35
CA ARG A 89 2.94 3.30 6.80
C ARG A 89 3.10 1.81 6.54
N ILE A 90 3.86 1.44 5.51
CA ILE A 90 4.29 0.05 5.26
C ILE A 90 5.00 -0.53 6.48
N ARG A 91 5.99 0.18 7.04
CA ARG A 91 6.75 -0.30 8.20
C ARG A 91 5.88 -0.40 9.45
N LEU A 92 4.99 0.56 9.68
CA LEU A 92 4.06 0.51 10.81
C LEU A 92 3.08 -0.67 10.69
N ILE A 93 2.47 -0.88 9.52
CA ILE A 93 1.48 -1.94 9.32
C ILE A 93 2.14 -3.33 9.33
N LEU A 94 3.26 -3.52 8.62
CA LEU A 94 4.00 -4.79 8.66
C LEU A 94 4.66 -5.04 10.02
N GLY A 95 5.18 -4.00 10.66
CA GLY A 95 5.76 -4.07 12.00
C GLY A 95 4.73 -4.50 13.03
N ARG A 96 3.56 -3.85 13.06
CA ARG A 96 2.45 -4.20 13.96
C ARG A 96 1.98 -5.63 13.75
N ARG A 97 1.81 -6.08 12.49
CA ARG A 97 1.40 -7.46 12.20
C ARG A 97 2.42 -8.49 12.66
N ARG A 98 3.73 -8.19 12.54
CA ARG A 98 4.80 -9.07 13.06
C ARG A 98 4.80 -9.10 14.58
N LEU A 99 4.61 -7.95 15.22
CA LEU A 99 4.50 -7.80 16.66
C LEU A 99 3.33 -8.62 17.21
N GLU A 100 2.12 -8.44 16.66
CA GLU A 100 0.93 -9.22 17.04
C GLU A 100 1.13 -10.73 16.87
N LYS A 101 1.72 -11.17 15.76
CA LYS A 101 2.05 -12.59 15.56
C LYS A 101 3.04 -13.11 16.59
N LYS A 102 4.00 -12.29 17.01
CA LYS A 102 4.96 -12.64 18.06
C LYS A 102 4.21 -12.76 19.39
N ILE A 103 3.41 -11.76 19.76
CA ILE A 103 2.61 -11.74 20.99
C ILE A 103 1.68 -12.95 21.08
N ASN A 104 0.95 -13.26 20.00
CA ASN A 104 0.02 -14.40 19.95
C ASN A 104 0.71 -15.77 20.08
N ARG A 105 2.02 -15.87 19.83
CA ARG A 105 2.78 -17.12 20.00
C ARG A 105 3.34 -17.28 21.42
N MET A 106 3.41 -16.20 22.20
CA MET A 106 4.01 -16.26 23.54
C MET A 106 3.06 -16.92 24.52
N LYS A 107 3.62 -17.80 25.35
CA LYS A 107 2.91 -18.46 26.45
C LYS A 107 3.71 -18.25 27.73
N ASN A 108 3.03 -18.03 28.84
CA ASN A 108 3.66 -17.79 30.14
C ASN A 108 4.59 -16.56 30.15
N HIS A 109 4.13 -15.45 29.57
CA HIS A 109 4.85 -14.19 29.48
C HIS A 109 4.34 -13.17 30.51
N TYR A 110 5.16 -12.19 30.84
CA TYR A 110 4.79 -11.11 31.75
C TYR A 110 4.16 -9.95 30.99
N ILE A 111 3.13 -9.35 31.57
CA ILE A 111 2.51 -8.13 31.04
C ILE A 111 2.86 -6.98 31.98
N VAL A 112 3.49 -5.94 31.44
CA VAL A 112 3.86 -4.72 32.17
C VAL A 112 2.95 -3.59 31.73
N CYS A 113 2.04 -3.15 32.61
CA CYS A 113 1.16 -2.03 32.32
C CYS A 113 1.87 -0.71 32.64
N GLY A 114 2.29 0.01 31.61
CA GLY A 114 2.98 1.30 31.67
C GLY A 114 4.48 1.20 31.39
N TYR A 115 4.94 2.04 30.46
CA TYR A 115 6.32 2.23 30.02
C TYR A 115 6.87 3.62 30.38
N GLY A 116 6.42 4.18 31.50
CA GLY A 116 7.04 5.37 32.08
C GLY A 116 8.44 5.10 32.63
N ARG A 117 8.96 6.03 33.45
CA ARG A 117 10.31 5.94 34.05
C ARG A 117 10.58 4.60 34.76
N ILE A 118 9.66 4.17 35.62
CA ILE A 118 9.80 2.93 36.40
C ILE A 118 9.59 1.70 35.49
N GLY A 119 8.55 1.71 34.63
CA GLY A 119 8.26 0.62 33.70
C GLY A 119 9.42 0.30 32.76
N ARG A 120 10.10 1.34 32.26
CA ARG A 120 11.30 1.20 31.42
C ARG A 120 12.46 0.53 32.15
N VAL A 121 12.75 0.94 33.40
CA VAL A 121 13.79 0.33 34.23
C VAL A 121 13.45 -1.12 34.57
N LEU A 122 12.18 -1.40 34.89
CA LEU A 122 11.69 -2.74 35.17
C LEU A 122 11.87 -3.66 33.95
N CYS A 123 11.44 -3.21 32.77
CA CYS A 123 11.60 -3.98 31.53
C CYS A 123 13.08 -4.24 31.21
N LYS A 124 13.97 -3.27 31.44
CA LYS A 124 15.41 -3.45 31.24
C LYS A 124 16.02 -4.49 32.18
N ASN A 125 15.56 -4.54 33.44
CA ASN A 125 15.99 -5.54 34.40
C ASN A 125 15.41 -6.93 34.11
N LEU A 126 14.14 -7.00 33.71
CA LEU A 126 13.46 -8.26 33.37
C LEU A 126 13.99 -8.88 32.07
N LYS A 127 14.40 -8.08 31.07
CA LYS A 127 15.06 -8.55 29.85
C LYS A 127 16.38 -9.30 30.08
N ARG A 128 17.02 -9.11 31.24
CA ARG A 128 18.23 -9.87 31.62
C ARG A 128 17.93 -11.30 32.06
N LYS A 129 16.65 -11.64 32.26
CA LYS A 129 16.16 -12.98 32.60
C LYS A 129 15.51 -13.62 31.35
N PRO A 130 15.37 -14.95 31.29
CA PRO A 130 14.84 -15.67 30.13
C PRO A 130 13.32 -15.54 29.92
N PHE A 131 12.68 -14.49 30.46
CA PHE A 131 11.23 -14.32 30.39
C PHE A 131 10.83 -13.48 29.17
N GLU A 132 9.80 -13.93 28.45
CA GLU A 132 9.11 -13.11 27.45
C GLU A 132 8.22 -12.07 28.14
N LEU A 133 8.17 -10.84 27.61
CA LEU A 133 7.38 -9.75 28.19
C LEU A 133 6.69 -8.90 27.11
N VAL A 134 5.50 -8.39 27.47
CA VAL A 134 4.70 -7.44 26.69
C VAL A 134 4.40 -6.23 27.57
N VAL A 135 4.41 -5.04 26.98
CA VAL A 135 4.11 -3.80 27.66
C VAL A 135 2.78 -3.25 27.17
N ILE A 136 1.87 -2.90 28.06
CA ILE A 136 0.66 -2.17 27.69
C ILE A 136 0.87 -0.71 28.08
N GLU A 137 1.02 0.18 27.10
CA GLU A 137 1.17 1.62 27.33
C GLU A 137 0.03 2.39 26.67
N LYS A 138 -0.52 3.36 27.40
CA LYS A 138 -1.61 4.22 26.94
C LYS A 138 -1.09 5.44 26.18
N ASN A 139 0.09 5.95 26.52
CA ASN A 139 0.67 7.12 25.88
C ASN A 139 1.34 6.74 24.53
N PRO A 140 0.79 7.18 23.38
CA PRO A 140 1.35 6.87 22.07
C PRO A 140 2.72 7.51 21.82
N GLU A 141 3.10 8.57 22.54
CA GLU A 141 4.40 9.23 22.40
C GLU A 141 5.57 8.34 22.82
N LEU A 142 5.30 7.29 23.61
CA LEU A 142 6.32 6.33 24.06
C LEU A 142 6.55 5.19 23.07
N ILE A 143 5.75 5.06 22.01
CA ILE A 143 5.90 4.03 20.97
C ILE A 143 7.31 4.04 20.35
N PRO A 144 7.86 5.19 19.88
CA PRO A 144 9.20 5.21 19.30
C PRO A 144 10.28 4.77 20.28
N VAL A 145 10.10 5.06 21.58
CA VAL A 145 11.04 4.66 22.64
C VAL A 145 10.97 3.15 22.86
N MET A 146 9.76 2.56 22.90
CA MET A 146 9.56 1.12 23.03
C MET A 146 10.11 0.35 21.82
N ASP A 147 9.93 0.87 20.60
CA ASP A 147 10.51 0.32 19.37
C ASP A 147 12.04 0.34 19.43
N THR A 148 12.63 1.45 19.87
CA THR A 148 14.09 1.61 20.03
C THR A 148 14.66 0.66 21.10
N ASP A 149 13.94 0.53 22.22
CA ASP A 149 14.31 -0.38 23.31
C ASP A 149 13.99 -1.85 22.96
N GLY A 150 13.36 -2.12 21.81
CA GLY A 150 13.02 -3.44 21.28
C GLY A 150 12.04 -4.20 22.18
N VAL A 151 11.11 -3.51 22.82
CA VAL A 151 10.10 -4.10 23.71
C VAL A 151 8.82 -4.35 22.93
N LEU A 152 8.12 -5.45 23.23
CA LEU A 152 6.85 -5.77 22.61
C LEU A 152 5.73 -5.01 23.35
N TYR A 153 4.77 -4.43 22.63
CA TYR A 153 3.64 -3.67 23.21
C TYR A 153 2.32 -3.84 22.44
#